data_AF-A0A0Q4LHU4-F1
#
_entry.id   AF-A0A0Q4LHU4-F1
#
_cell.length_a   1.000
_cell.length_b   1.000
_cell.length_c   1.000
_cell.angle_alpha   90.00
_cell.angle_beta   90.00
_cell.angle_gamma   90.00
#
_symmetry.space_group_name_H-M   'P 1'
#
loop_
_entity.id
_entity.type
_entity.pdbx_description
1 polymer ?
#
loop_
_entity_poly.entity_id
_entity_poly.type
_entity_poly.pdbx_seq_one_letter_code
_entity_poly.pdbx_strand_id
1 'polypeptide(L)' 'MIGLPANIDLYPGLNLGLKNFGAHVGGRVFFNKGFGLFTEAQFPIAKYNVDAIGYERLNNQFSFNIGVTFDLGK' A
#
# COMPACT_ATOMS: atom_id res chain seq x y z
N MET A 1 8.16 -10.22 0.62
CA MET A 1 9.00 -9.17 1.22
C MET A 1 10.43 -9.42 0.79
N ILE A 2 11.04 -8.43 0.15
CA ILE A 2 12.41 -8.46 -0.33
C ILE A 2 13.19 -7.50 0.57
N GLY A 3 14.06 -8.05 1.42
CA GLY A 3 14.99 -7.26 2.21
C GLY A 3 16.16 -6.79 1.34
N LEU A 4 16.54 -5.53 1.50
CA LEU A 4 17.63 -4.88 0.79
C LEU A 4 18.70 -4.40 1.80
N PRO A 5 19.96 -4.19 1.35
CA PRO A 5 20.98 -3.61 2.21
C PRO A 5 20.52 -2.25 2.77
N ALA A 6 20.91 -1.93 4.02
CA ALA A 6 20.51 -0.75 4.79
C ALA A 6 19.11 -0.76 5.46
N ASN A 7 18.63 -1.94 5.91
CA ASN A 7 17.35 -2.10 6.60
C ASN A 7 16.15 -1.57 5.78
N ILE A 8 16.22 -1.76 4.47
CA ILE A 8 15.17 -1.39 3.53
C ILE A 8 14.41 -2.66 3.18
N ASP A 9 13.08 -2.62 3.27
CA ASP A 9 12.23 -3.73 2.84
C ASP A 9 11.27 -3.24 1.75
N LEU A 10 11.21 -3.98 0.63
CA LEU A 10 10.22 -3.79 -0.42
C LEU A 10 9.22 -4.94 -0.39
N TYR A 11 7.92 -4.64 -0.42
CA TYR A 11 6.87 -5.63 -0.36
C TYR A 11 5.78 -5.34 -1.41
N PRO A 12 5.67 -6.16 -2.46
CA PRO A 12 4.48 -6.18 -3.30
C PRO A 12 3.38 -7.00 -2.62
N GLY A 13 2.13 -6.70 -2.95
CA GLY A 13 0.96 -7.44 -2.49
C GLY A 13 -0.24 -7.29 -3.41
N LEU A 14 -1.22 -8.18 -3.22
CA LEU A 14 -2.51 -8.13 -3.92
C LEU A 14 -3.59 -7.64 -2.94
N ASN A 15 -4.50 -6.83 -3.45
CA ASN A 15 -5.66 -6.31 -2.72
C ASN A 15 -6.91 -6.99 -3.26
N LEU A 16 -7.66 -7.67 -2.38
CA LEU A 16 -8.93 -8.27 -2.73
C LEU A 16 -10.06 -7.54 -2.00
N GLY A 17 -10.91 -6.88 -2.77
CA GLY A 17 -12.13 -6.23 -2.28
C GLY A 17 -13.37 -6.88 -2.90
N LEU A 18 -14.54 -6.61 -2.30
CA LEU A 18 -15.82 -7.09 -2.83
C LEU A 18 -16.18 -6.48 -4.18
N LYS A 19 -15.63 -5.30 -4.50
CA LYS A 19 -15.94 -4.52 -5.71
C LYS A 19 -14.73 -4.20 -6.60
N ASN A 20 -13.52 -4.53 -6.14
CA ASN A 20 -12.29 -4.28 -6.86
C ASN A 20 -11.23 -5.33 -6.52
N PHE A 21 -10.35 -5.57 -7.47
CA PHE A 21 -9.12 -6.32 -7.27
C PHE A 21 -7.97 -5.38 -7.56
N GLY A 22 -6.85 -5.49 -6.87
CA GLY A 22 -5.74 -4.57 -7.09
C GLY A 22 -4.42 -5.13 -6.64
N ALA A 23 -3.41 -4.30 -6.75
CA ALA A 23 -2.11 -4.57 -6.18
C ALA A 23 -1.64 -3.35 -5.39
N HIS A 24 -0.72 -3.59 -4.48
CA HIS A 24 0.04 -2.53 -3.84
C HIS A 24 1.53 -2.86 -3.90
N VAL A 25 2.33 -1.81 -3.82
CA VAL A 25 3.75 -1.92 -3.57
C VAL A 25 4.09 -0.96 -2.45
N GLY A 26 4.65 -1.50 -1.38
CA GLY A 26 5.10 -0.74 -0.24
C GLY A 26 6.59 -0.94 0.01
N GLY A 27 7.19 0.08 0.59
CA GLY A 27 8.58 0.09 0.99
C GLY A 27 8.71 0.66 2.39
N ARG A 28 9.64 0.14 3.18
CA ARG A 28 9.99 0.70 4.49
C ARG A 28 11.49 0.74 4.67
N VAL A 29 11.95 1.74 5.41
CA VAL A 29 13.36 1.93 5.76
C VAL A 29 13.44 2.15 7.27
N PHE A 30 14.24 1.33 7.96
CA PHE A 30 14.52 1.51 9.38
C PHE A 30 15.87 2.18 9.57
N PHE A 31 15.90 3.26 10.36
CA PHE A 31 17.14 3.96 10.68
C PHE A 31 17.85 3.21 11.83
N ASN A 32 17.69 3.68 13.07
CA ASN A 32 18.17 3.02 14.27
C ASN A 32 17.11 3.18 15.39
N LYS A 33 17.07 2.24 16.35
CA LYS A 33 16.24 2.31 17.58
C LYS A 33 14.72 2.31 17.36
N GLY A 34 14.25 1.30 16.63
CA GLY A 34 12.81 1.02 16.52
C GLY A 34 11.99 2.11 15.84
N PHE A 35 12.60 2.98 15.03
CA PHE A 35 11.92 3.98 14.21
C PHE A 35 12.29 3.81 12.73
N GLY A 36 11.31 4.02 11.87
CA GLY A 36 11.49 4.02 10.43
C GLY A 36 10.41 4.81 9.70
N LEU A 37 10.55 4.86 8.38
CA LEU A 37 9.52 5.37 7.48
C LEU A 37 8.96 4.24 6.63
N PHE A 38 7.69 4.36 6.27
CA PHE A 38 7.08 3.53 5.25
C PHE A 38 6.40 4.39 4.19
N THR A 39 6.29 3.84 3.00
CA THR A 39 5.50 4.39 1.92
C THR A 39 4.82 3.26 1.17
N GLU A 40 3.61 3.51 0.67
CA GLU A 40 2.84 2.50 -0.03
C GLU A 40 1.98 3.10 -1.12
N ALA A 41 2.07 2.55 -2.32
CA ALA A 41 1.23 2.88 -3.46
C ALA A 41 0.25 1.73 -3.73
N GLN A 42 -1.03 2.04 -3.89
CA GLN A 42 -2.09 1.06 -4.14
C GLN A 42 -2.80 1.38 -5.46
N PHE A 43 -2.95 0.34 -6.27
CA PHE A 43 -3.58 0.37 -7.58
C PHE A 43 -4.77 -0.60 -7.60
N PRO A 44 -5.97 -0.14 -7.21
CA PRO A 44 -7.18 -0.92 -7.41
C PRO A 44 -7.60 -0.91 -8.88
N ILE A 45 -8.21 -2.01 -9.30
CA ILE A 45 -8.83 -2.26 -10.60
C ILE A 45 -10.27 -2.69 -10.29
N ALA A 46 -11.20 -1.75 -10.45
CA ALA A 46 -12.63 -2.06 -10.37
C ALA A 46 -13.16 -2.53 -11.73
N LYS A 47 -14.25 -3.32 -11.70
CA LYS A 47 -14.99 -3.63 -12.93
C LYS A 47 -15.50 -2.33 -13.55
N TYR A 48 -15.26 -2.15 -14.85
CA TYR A 48 -15.80 -1.01 -15.59
C TYR A 48 -17.33 -1.03 -15.57
N ASN A 49 -17.94 0.06 -15.10
CA ASN A 49 -19.39 0.25 -15.05
C ASN A 49 -19.73 1.65 -15.57
N VAL A 50 -20.34 1.71 -16.77
CA VAL A 50 -20.74 2.97 -17.43
C VAL A 50 -21.90 3.67 -16.74
N ASP A 51 -22.71 2.91 -16.00
CA ASP A 51 -23.88 3.42 -15.27
C ASP A 51 -23.56 3.79 -13.82
N ALA A 52 -22.27 3.83 -13.45
CA ALA A 52 -21.87 4.15 -12.08
C ALA A 52 -22.28 5.58 -11.71
N ILE A 53 -23.04 5.73 -10.62
CA ILE A 53 -23.49 7.02 -10.07
C ILE A 53 -22.99 7.18 -8.63
N GLY A 54 -22.53 8.38 -8.29
CA GLY A 54 -22.11 8.72 -6.93
C GLY A 54 -20.95 7.85 -6.43
N TYR A 55 -21.15 7.18 -5.28
CA TYR A 55 -20.12 6.43 -4.56
C TYR A 55 -19.56 5.23 -5.34
N GLU A 56 -20.27 4.72 -6.36
CA GLU A 56 -19.79 3.58 -7.14
C GLU A 56 -18.53 3.89 -7.97
N ARG A 57 -18.31 5.18 -8.27
CA ARG A 57 -17.10 5.67 -8.97
C ARG A 57 -15.84 5.62 -8.09
N LEU A 58 -16.01 5.44 -6.78
CA LEU A 58 -14.93 5.47 -5.80
C LEU A 58 -14.17 4.13 -5.69
N ASN A 59 -14.59 3.09 -6.41
CA ASN A 59 -13.95 1.77 -6.34
C ASN A 59 -12.60 1.68 -7.08
N ASN A 60 -12.21 2.69 -7.86
CA ASN A 60 -11.00 2.67 -8.70
C ASN A 60 -9.99 3.79 -8.34
N GLN A 61 -9.89 4.15 -7.07
CA GLN A 61 -9.02 5.24 -6.61
C GLN A 61 -7.59 4.78 -6.39
N PHE A 62 -6.63 5.40 -7.08
CA PHE A 62 -5.24 5.28 -6.71
C PHE A 62 -5.00 5.91 -5.32
N SER A 63 -4.23 5.22 -4.48
CA SER A 63 -3.86 5.72 -3.16
C SER A 63 -2.35 5.67 -2.97
N PHE A 64 -1.79 6.70 -2.34
CA PHE A 64 -0.39 6.77 -1.97
C PHE A 64 -0.28 7.23 -0.51
N ASN A 65 0.43 6.45 0.30
CA ASN A 65 0.61 6.69 1.71
C ASN A 65 2.09 6.87 2.03
N ILE A 66 2.37 7.72 3.01
CA ILE A 66 3.67 7.86 3.64
C ILE A 66 3.45 8.02 5.14
N GLY A 67 4.30 7.40 5.94
CA GLY A 67 4.18 7.49 7.38
C GLY A 67 5.42 7.01 8.10
N VAL A 68 5.30 7.02 9.42
CA VAL A 68 6.32 6.54 10.34
C VAL A 68 5.97 5.14 10.82
N THR A 69 6.98 4.31 11.09
CA THR A 69 6.82 2.98 11.68
C THR A 69 7.65 2.89 12.97
N PHE A 70 7.10 2.20 13.96
CA PHE A 70 7.75 1.96 15.24
C PHE A 70 7.84 0.46 15.51
N ASP A 71 9.03 -0.02 15.87
CA ASP A 71 9.25 -1.37 16.37
C ASP A 71 9.35 -1.30 17.90
N LEU A 72 8.29 -1.76 18.57
CA LEU A 72 8.10 -1.72 20.02
C LEU A 72 8.78 -2.91 20.73
N GLY A 73 9.35 -3.87 19.98
CA GLY A 73 9.98 -5.07 20.52
C GLY A 73 11.47 -4.91 20.84
N LYS A 74 12.03 -3.70 20.69
CA LYS A 74 13.43 -3.35 20.97
C LYS A 74 13.55 -2.19 21.94
#